data_AF-A0AAW5TEH7-F1
#
_entry.id   AF-A0AAW5TEH7-F1
#
_cell.length_a   1.000
_cell.length_b   1.000
_cell.length_c   1.000
_cell.angle_alpha   90.00
_cell.angle_beta   90.00
_cell.angle_gamma   90.00
#
_symmetry.space_group_name_H-M   'P 1'
#
loop_
_entity.id
_entity.type
_entity.pdbx_description
1 polymer ?
#
loop_
_entity_poly.entity_id
_entity_poly.type
_entity_poly.pdbx_seq_one_letter_code
_entity_poly.pdbx_strand_id
1 'polypeptide(L)'
;MDTLKQKLNGIRGWKYKDEEIYPPTHHFPKAVKERADYFAEMMDDGLTFLGCLDCIFSDEKPKNYDWGATKPWIAKSSEFEEWETGIGNEMTFSHQEMAIYLMFPSWEESDA
;
A
#
# COMPACT_ATOMS: atom_id res chain seq x y z
N MET A 1 9.98 0.13 -16.74
CA MET A 1 8.56 0.02 -17.17
C MET A 1 7.90 1.35 -16.88
N ASP A 2 6.88 1.74 -17.65
CA ASP A 2 6.11 2.96 -17.37
C ASP A 2 5.43 2.84 -16.00
N THR A 3 5.77 3.75 -15.07
CA THR A 3 5.24 3.80 -13.69
C THR A 3 3.71 3.82 -13.70
N LEU A 4 3.09 4.53 -14.65
CA LEU A 4 1.64 4.55 -14.81
C LEU A 4 1.08 3.17 -15.12
N LYS A 5 1.73 2.45 -16.05
CA LYS A 5 1.30 1.11 -16.44
C LYS A 5 1.40 0.13 -15.27
N GLN A 6 2.43 0.22 -14.44
CA GLN A 6 2.56 -0.63 -13.26
C GLN A 6 1.43 -0.39 -12.26
N LYS A 7 1.15 0.87 -11.90
CA LYS A 7 0.06 1.18 -10.97
C LYS A 7 -1.30 0.78 -11.52
N LEU A 8 -1.55 1.04 -12.82
CA LEU A 8 -2.79 0.61 -13.47
C LEU A 8 -2.94 -0.91 -13.48
N ASN A 9 -1.86 -1.67 -13.66
CA ASN A 9 -1.88 -3.12 -13.51
C ASN A 9 -2.21 -3.51 -12.06
N GLY A 10 -1.62 -2.87 -11.06
CA GLY A 10 -1.94 -3.09 -9.64
C GLY A 10 -3.38 -2.72 -9.25
N ILE A 11 -4.10 -1.97 -10.09
CA ILE A 11 -5.50 -1.59 -9.86
C ILE A 11 -6.49 -2.44 -10.66
N ARG A 12 -6.16 -2.71 -11.93
CA ARG A 12 -7.07 -3.31 -12.91
C ARG A 12 -6.71 -4.75 -13.28
N GLY A 13 -5.54 -5.23 -12.88
CA GLY A 13 -4.95 -6.52 -13.28
C GLY A 13 -5.55 -7.75 -12.61
N TRP A 14 -6.84 -7.71 -12.26
CA TRP A 14 -7.58 -8.84 -11.71
C TRP A 14 -7.58 -10.00 -12.70
N LYS A 15 -7.37 -11.22 -12.19
CA LYS A 15 -7.38 -12.43 -13.03
C LYS A 15 -8.63 -13.24 -12.69
N TYR A 16 -9.19 -13.88 -13.70
CA TYR A 16 -10.28 -14.84 -13.54
C TYR A 16 -9.81 -16.19 -14.06
N LYS A 17 -9.79 -17.19 -13.18
CA LYS A 17 -9.32 -18.56 -13.49
C LYS A 17 -10.13 -19.54 -12.63
N ASP A 18 -10.56 -20.65 -13.21
CA ASP A 18 -11.26 -21.73 -12.50
C ASP A 18 -12.46 -21.26 -11.64
N GLU A 19 -13.24 -20.31 -12.16
CA GLU A 19 -14.39 -19.67 -11.48
C GLU A 19 -14.03 -18.77 -10.27
N GLU A 20 -12.74 -18.56 -10.01
CA GLU A 20 -12.22 -17.69 -8.96
C GLU A 20 -11.67 -16.37 -9.52
N ILE A 21 -11.75 -15.31 -8.70
CA ILE A 21 -11.19 -13.98 -8.99
C ILE A 21 -9.94 -13.79 -8.12
N TYR A 22 -8.81 -13.51 -8.76
CA TYR A 22 -7.52 -13.27 -8.10
C TYR A 22 -7.19 -11.77 -8.15
N PRO A 23 -6.67 -11.20 -7.06
CA PRO A 23 -6.25 -9.81 -7.02
C PRO A 23 -5.05 -9.56 -7.95
N PRO A 24 -4.80 -8.30 -8.33
CA PRO A 24 -3.61 -7.93 -9.06
C PRO A 24 -2.32 -8.25 -8.28
N THR A 25 -1.25 -8.57 -9.02
CA THR A 25 0.10 -8.70 -8.43
C THR A 25 0.73 -7.31 -8.32
N HIS A 26 1.33 -7.00 -7.18
CA HIS A 26 1.95 -5.71 -6.91
C HIS A 26 3.47 -5.79 -7.06
N HIS A 27 4.08 -4.74 -7.60
CA HIS A 27 5.54 -4.67 -7.79
C HIS A 27 6.07 -3.38 -7.17
N PHE A 28 5.94 -3.30 -5.85
CA PHE A 28 6.40 -2.13 -5.10
C PHE A 28 7.92 -2.07 -4.98
N PRO A 29 8.50 -0.86 -4.98
CA PRO A 29 9.83 -0.65 -4.42
C PRO A 29 9.90 -1.17 -2.98
N LYS A 30 11.08 -1.59 -2.55
CA LYS A 30 11.27 -2.22 -1.24
C LYS A 30 10.79 -1.31 -0.10
N ALA A 31 11.16 -0.03 -0.13
CA ALA A 31 10.75 0.93 0.88
C ALA A 31 9.23 1.15 0.95
N VAL A 32 8.53 1.00 -0.17
CA VAL A 32 7.06 1.11 -0.25
C VAL A 32 6.40 -0.08 0.41
N LYS A 33 6.82 -1.30 0.07
CA LYS A 33 6.30 -2.53 0.67
C LYS A 33 6.59 -2.59 2.17
N GLU A 34 7.83 -2.33 2.57
CA GLU A 34 8.23 -2.36 3.99
C GLU A 34 7.43 -1.37 4.83
N ARG A 35 7.20 -0.15 4.32
CA ARG A 35 6.36 0.84 5.02
C ARG A 35 4.90 0.40 5.08
N ALA A 36 4.34 -0.13 3.99
CA ALA A 36 2.97 -0.62 3.95
C ALA A 36 2.75 -1.74 4.96
N ASP A 37 3.59 -2.78 4.92
CA ASP A 37 3.52 -3.92 5.82
C ASP A 37 3.66 -3.49 7.29
N TYR A 38 4.57 -2.55 7.55
CA TYR A 38 4.80 -2.03 8.90
C TYR A 38 3.54 -1.48 9.56
N PHE A 39 2.77 -0.66 8.83
CA PHE A 39 1.53 -0.07 9.32
C PHE A 39 0.35 -1.05 9.23
N ALA A 40 0.36 -1.95 8.24
CA ALA A 40 -0.67 -2.98 8.06
C ALA A 40 -0.73 -3.95 9.25
N GLU A 41 0.42 -4.32 9.85
CA GLU A 41 0.44 -5.15 11.06
C GLU A 41 -0.38 -4.55 12.21
N MET A 42 -0.46 -3.22 12.32
CA MET A 42 -1.27 -2.58 13.37
C MET A 42 -2.77 -2.64 13.09
N MET A 43 -3.20 -3.05 11.89
CA MET A 43 -4.62 -3.27 11.60
C MET A 43 -5.20 -4.42 12.42
N ASP A 44 -4.39 -5.45 12.71
CA ASP A 44 -4.78 -6.56 13.60
C ASP A 44 -4.98 -6.09 15.05
N ASP A 45 -4.32 -5.01 15.44
CA ASP A 45 -4.42 -4.37 16.76
C ASP A 45 -5.51 -3.28 16.84
N GLY A 46 -6.30 -3.10 15.78
CA GLY A 46 -7.44 -2.17 15.74
C GLY A 46 -7.20 -0.85 14.98
N LEU A 47 -6.07 -0.69 14.30
CA LEU A 47 -5.89 0.41 13.36
C LEU A 47 -6.88 0.26 12.19
N THR A 48 -7.75 1.25 12.01
CA THR A 48 -8.71 1.20 10.89
C THR A 48 -7.99 1.19 9.54
N PHE A 49 -8.60 0.59 8.51
CA PHE A 49 -8.07 0.59 7.14
C PHE A 49 -7.71 2.00 6.63
N LEU A 50 -8.59 2.98 6.83
CA LEU A 50 -8.31 4.37 6.47
C LEU A 50 -7.18 4.97 7.29
N GLY A 51 -7.13 4.68 8.59
CA GLY A 51 -6.02 5.10 9.46
C GLY A 51 -4.68 4.47 9.05
N CYS A 52 -4.67 3.24 8.54
CA CYS A 52 -3.49 2.59 7.98
C CYS A 52 -3.01 3.32 6.72
N LEU A 53 -3.91 3.60 5.77
CA LEU A 53 -3.59 4.41 4.59
C LEU A 53 -3.05 5.80 4.98
N ASP A 54 -3.71 6.47 5.92
CA ASP A 54 -3.25 7.77 6.43
C ASP A 54 -1.83 7.66 6.99
N CYS A 55 -1.51 6.64 7.80
CA CYS A 55 -0.16 6.45 8.32
C CYS A 55 0.88 6.16 7.23
N ILE A 56 0.53 5.33 6.24
CA ILE A 56 1.40 4.98 5.12
C ILE A 56 1.75 6.23 4.31
N PHE A 57 0.76 7.06 3.98
CA PHE A 57 0.94 8.24 3.13
C PHE A 57 1.24 9.53 3.89
N SER A 58 1.24 9.56 5.22
CA SER A 58 1.58 10.78 5.95
C SER A 58 3.07 11.10 5.87
N ASP A 59 3.39 12.36 5.54
CA ASP A 59 4.76 12.90 5.58
C ASP A 59 5.26 13.11 7.01
N GLU A 60 4.34 13.50 7.90
CA GLU A 60 4.60 13.75 9.31
C GLU A 60 3.85 12.74 10.20
N LYS A 61 4.36 12.55 11.42
CA LYS A 61 3.70 11.72 12.42
C LYS A 61 2.31 12.29 12.75
N PRO A 62 1.21 11.53 12.60
CA PRO A 62 -0.11 12.00 13.02
C PRO A 62 -0.14 12.37 14.50
N LYS A 63 -0.79 13.49 14.86
CA LYS A 63 -0.80 14.03 16.24
C LYS A 63 -1.23 13.01 17.29
N ASN A 64 -2.19 12.16 16.95
CA ASN A 64 -2.76 11.16 17.86
C ASN A 64 -2.22 9.74 17.59
N TYR A 65 -1.13 9.60 16.83
CA TYR A 65 -0.56 8.29 16.49
C TYR A 65 -0.27 7.46 17.75
N ASP A 66 0.36 8.06 18.75
CA ASP A 66 0.76 7.37 19.99
C ASP A 66 -0.43 6.94 20.87
N TRP A 67 -1.64 7.40 20.58
CA TRP A 67 -2.80 7.05 21.39
C TRP A 67 -3.35 5.65 21.09
N GLY A 68 -3.02 5.09 19.92
CA GLY A 68 -3.49 3.78 19.49
C GLY A 68 -2.49 2.94 18.70
N ALA A 69 -1.27 3.42 18.49
CA ALA A 69 -0.23 2.67 17.79
C ALA A 69 0.42 1.62 18.69
N THR A 70 0.59 0.40 18.16
CA THR A 70 1.33 -0.69 18.81
C THR A 70 2.81 -0.72 18.40
N LYS A 71 3.21 0.11 17.42
CA LYS A 71 4.57 0.21 16.89
C LYS A 71 5.03 1.69 16.84
N PRO A 72 6.34 1.99 16.89
CA PRO A 72 6.83 3.37 16.80
C PRO A 72 6.58 4.02 15.43
N TRP A 73 6.52 5.35 15.38
CA TRP A 73 6.41 6.04 14.09
C TRP A 73 7.68 5.86 13.25
N ILE A 74 7.51 5.51 11.97
CA ILE A 74 8.57 5.50 10.96
C ILE A 74 8.34 6.63 9.95
N ALA A 75 9.37 7.38 9.57
CA ALA A 75 9.26 8.47 8.61
C ALA A 75 9.13 7.95 7.16
N LYS A 76 8.46 8.71 6.30
CA LYS A 76 8.36 8.42 4.86
C LYS A 76 9.76 8.58 4.23
N SER A 77 10.16 7.64 3.39
CA SER A 77 11.46 7.71 2.69
C SER A 77 11.32 8.47 1.37
N SER A 78 12.45 8.98 0.85
CA SER A 78 12.48 9.62 -0.48
C SER A 78 12.08 8.64 -1.59
N GLU A 79 12.46 7.36 -1.49
CA GLU A 79 12.04 6.32 -2.43
C GLU A 79 10.51 6.12 -2.43
N PHE A 80 9.87 6.23 -1.26
CA PHE A 80 8.41 6.20 -1.18
C PHE A 80 7.80 7.43 -1.85
N GLU A 81 8.33 8.62 -1.57
CA GLU A 81 7.85 9.89 -2.14
C GLU A 81 7.98 9.91 -3.67
N GLU A 82 9.10 9.43 -4.21
CA GLU A 82 9.32 9.27 -5.64
C GLU A 82 8.32 8.28 -6.26
N TRP A 83 8.05 7.16 -5.60
CA TRP A 83 7.03 6.20 -6.05
C TRP A 83 5.62 6.81 -5.99
N GLU A 84 5.32 7.57 -4.95
CA GLU A 84 4.02 8.21 -4.74
C GLU A 84 3.71 9.22 -5.84
N THR A 85 4.69 10.07 -6.18
CA THR A 85 4.59 11.22 -7.10
C THR A 85 5.03 10.93 -8.53
N GLY A 86 5.58 9.75 -8.80
CA GLY A 86 6.18 9.35 -10.09
C GLY A 86 5.26 9.30 -11.32
N ILE A 87 4.00 9.74 -11.21
CA ILE A 87 3.04 9.93 -12.32
C ILE A 87 2.54 11.38 -12.35
N GLY A 88 3.47 12.32 -12.15
CA GLY A 88 3.14 13.74 -12.04
C GLY A 88 2.43 14.10 -10.73
N ASN A 89 2.37 15.40 -10.44
CA ASN A 89 2.02 15.90 -9.11
C ASN A 89 0.51 15.89 -8.80
N GLU A 90 -0.36 15.58 -9.77
CA GLU A 90 -1.82 15.78 -9.66
C GLU A 90 -2.65 14.48 -9.77
N MET A 91 -2.06 13.36 -10.18
CA MET A 91 -2.78 12.08 -10.37
C MET A 91 -2.02 10.90 -9.77
N THR A 92 -2.13 10.68 -8.46
CA THR A 92 -1.50 9.53 -7.83
C THR A 92 -2.45 8.33 -7.77
N PHE A 93 -2.25 7.38 -8.69
CA PHE A 93 -2.85 6.04 -8.59
C PHE A 93 -2.29 5.22 -7.41
N SER A 94 -1.26 5.74 -6.75
CA SER A 94 -0.57 5.17 -5.58
C SER A 94 -1.52 4.79 -4.45
N HIS A 95 -2.46 5.67 -4.09
CA HIS A 95 -3.44 5.40 -3.03
C HIS A 95 -4.38 4.25 -3.39
N GLN A 96 -4.81 4.17 -4.65
CA GLN A 96 -5.71 3.11 -5.12
C GLN A 96 -5.01 1.76 -5.19
N GLU A 97 -3.78 1.74 -5.71
CA GLU A 97 -2.95 0.52 -5.75
C GLU A 97 -2.64 0.01 -4.34
N MET A 98 -2.27 0.91 -3.42
CA MET A 98 -2.01 0.56 -2.01
C MET A 98 -3.27 0.05 -1.31
N ALA A 99 -4.43 0.66 -1.56
CA ALA A 99 -5.69 0.19 -1.00
C ALA A 99 -6.00 -1.25 -1.41
N ILE A 100 -5.78 -1.60 -2.69
CA ILE A 100 -5.98 -2.97 -3.18
C ILE A 100 -4.98 -3.93 -2.52
N TYR A 101 -3.72 -3.56 -2.44
CA TYR A 101 -2.70 -4.37 -1.77
C TYR A 101 -3.07 -4.71 -0.32
N LEU A 102 -3.50 -3.71 0.46
CA LEU A 102 -3.87 -3.88 1.87
C LEU A 102 -5.15 -4.68 2.08
N MET A 103 -6.08 -4.68 1.11
CA MET A 103 -7.31 -5.48 1.19
C MET A 103 -7.07 -6.96 0.87
N PHE A 104 -5.99 -7.28 0.16
CA PHE A 104 -5.68 -8.64 -0.30
C PHE A 104 -4.23 -9.07 0.00
N PRO A 105 -3.74 -8.93 1.24
CA PRO A 105 -2.31 -9.08 1.59
C PRO A 105 -1.79 -10.52 1.47
N SER A 106 -2.68 -11.52 1.49
CA SER A 106 -2.35 -12.94 1.59
C SER A 106 -2.34 -13.71 0.25
N TRP A 107 -2.42 -13.02 -0.89
CA TRP A 107 -2.51 -13.68 -2.20
C TRP A 107 -1.17 -13.88 -2.92
N GLU A 108 -0.08 -13.27 -2.46
CA GLU A 108 1.27 -13.57 -3.00
C GLU A 108 1.84 -14.88 -2.47
N GLU A 109 1.28 -15.44 -1.39
CA GLU A 109 1.67 -16.74 -0.80
C GLU A 109 0.73 -17.89 -1.20
N SER A 110 -0.37 -17.62 -1.91
CA SER A 110 -1.19 -18.69 -2.49
C SER A 110 -0.52 -19.15 -3.78
N ASP A 111 0.41 -20.10 -3.65
CA ASP A 111 0.92 -20.89 -4.78
C ASP A 111 -0.28 -21.38 -5.63
N ALA A 112 -0.39 -20.85 -6.85
CA ALA A 112 -1.24 -21.36 -7.91
C ALA A 112 -0.45 -22.27 -8.85
#